data_AF-A0A1G7MK99-F1
#
_entry.id   AF-A0A1G7MK99-F1
#
_cell.length_a   1.000
_cell.length_b   1.000
_cell.length_c   1.000
_cell.angle_alpha   90.00
_cell.angle_beta   90.00
_cell.angle_gamma   90.00
#
_symmetry.space_group_name_H-M   'P 1'
#
loop_
_entity.id
_entity.type
_entity.pdbx_description
1 polymer ?
#
loop_
_entity_poly.entity_id
_entity_poly.type
_entity_poly.pdbx_seq_one_letter_code
_entity_poly.pdbx_strand_id
1 'polypeptide(L)'
;MRWLGGVYAVSFLVLCVPACAQQEDGGVSYFGRGQEVLESIYVPNVKGAPFSLQLATEWTRPLLSGGTMTAVNSRPIKRDSEGRIYMERWLLVPKGTNARSQMSYIQIDDPVANIYYECNARTHVCTSGPHEEAPPLKEPPSMTKSGPVSGGRAYREHEDLGADAVKGVPVHAYRDTITVQAGAMGNSQTMSYYREMKYSAQLGFNLVSIVQLPSLGEQRFVTTEITTSEPEAKWFRPPEGYSVVEKKRQ
;
A
#
# COMPACT_ATOMS: atom_id res chain seq x y z
N MET A 1 25.12 56.87 22.53
CA MET A 1 24.23 55.88 23.15
C MET A 1 23.12 55.54 22.17
N ARG A 2 23.22 54.39 21.48
CA ARG A 2 22.17 53.84 20.61
C ARG A 2 21.80 52.48 21.18
N TRP A 3 20.57 52.37 21.67
CA TRP A 3 19.92 51.13 22.07
C TRP A 3 19.45 50.40 20.81
N LEU A 4 19.81 49.14 20.65
CA LEU A 4 19.21 48.22 19.67
C LEU A 4 18.60 47.06 20.46
N GLY A 5 17.27 47.05 20.56
CA GLY A 5 16.50 45.96 21.14
C GLY A 5 16.46 44.77 20.18
N GLY A 6 16.96 43.62 20.63
CA GLY A 6 16.86 42.36 19.91
C GLY A 6 15.46 41.77 20.03
N VAL A 7 14.76 41.65 18.91
CA VAL A 7 13.54 40.85 18.79
C VAL A 7 13.97 39.40 18.64
N TYR A 8 13.74 38.57 19.66
CA TYR A 8 13.92 37.12 19.56
C TYR A 8 12.76 36.54 18.75
N ALA A 9 13.02 36.20 17.49
CA ALA A 9 12.13 35.38 16.69
C ALA A 9 12.20 33.94 17.22
N VAL A 10 11.18 33.54 17.99
CA VAL A 10 10.98 32.15 18.39
C VAL A 10 10.57 31.38 17.14
N SER A 11 11.55 30.76 16.49
CA SER A 11 11.32 29.83 15.39
C SER A 11 10.68 28.57 15.96
N PHE A 12 9.37 28.41 15.74
CA PHE A 12 8.71 27.12 15.90
C PHE A 12 9.25 26.18 14.81
N LEU A 13 10.29 25.43 15.16
CA LEU A 13 10.66 24.22 14.46
C LEU A 13 9.48 23.25 14.59
N VAL A 14 8.64 23.22 13.56
CA VAL A 14 7.78 22.07 13.29
C VAL A 14 8.74 20.91 13.07
N LEU A 15 8.97 20.14 14.13
CA LEU A 15 9.59 18.83 14.05
C LEU A 15 8.64 17.96 13.21
N CYS A 16 8.82 18.02 11.90
CA CYS A 16 8.41 16.95 11.01
C CYS A 16 9.20 15.74 11.49
N VAL A 17 8.62 14.95 12.39
CA VAL A 17 9.19 13.65 12.73
C VAL A 17 9.22 12.90 11.40
N PRO A 18 10.41 12.52 10.90
CA PRO A 18 10.42 11.58 9.80
C PRO A 18 9.91 10.29 10.43
N ALA A 19 8.61 10.05 10.34
CA ALA A 19 8.16 8.68 10.21
C ALA A 19 8.97 8.17 9.03
N CYS A 20 9.96 7.31 9.29
CA CYS A 20 10.62 6.58 8.23
C CYS A 20 9.49 6.04 7.36
N ALA A 21 9.39 6.54 6.12
CA ALA A 21 8.38 6.12 5.17
C ALA A 21 8.74 4.69 4.75
N GLN A 22 8.47 3.74 5.65
CA GLN A 22 8.59 2.32 5.45
C GLN A 22 7.20 1.86 5.03
N GLN A 23 7.07 1.45 3.78
CA GLN A 23 5.78 1.15 3.19
C GLN A 23 5.23 -0.16 3.78
N GLU A 24 4.19 -0.05 4.61
CA GLU A 24 3.43 -1.22 5.08
C GLU A 24 2.32 -1.56 4.07
N ASP A 25 1.88 -2.81 4.02
CA ASP A 25 0.87 -3.26 3.06
C ASP A 25 -0.52 -2.67 3.33
N GLY A 26 -0.84 -1.56 2.72
CA GLY A 26 -2.08 -0.85 2.99
C GLY A 26 -1.99 0.06 4.20
N GLY A 27 -2.89 1.03 4.21
CA GLY A 27 -2.88 2.17 5.10
C GLY A 27 -3.38 3.41 4.37
N VAL A 28 -3.10 4.59 4.94
CA VAL A 28 -3.33 5.86 4.26
C VAL A 28 -2.08 6.70 4.40
N SER A 29 -1.59 7.23 3.28
CA SER A 29 -0.60 8.29 3.28
C SER A 29 -1.23 9.61 2.84
N TYR A 30 -0.54 10.68 3.21
CA TYR A 30 -0.86 12.02 2.74
C TYR A 30 0.06 12.34 1.55
N PHE A 31 -0.50 12.44 0.35
CA PHE A 31 0.24 13.16 -0.69
C PHE A 31 0.30 14.63 -0.28
N GLY A 32 1.46 15.25 -0.50
CA GLY A 32 1.64 16.69 -0.24
C GLY A 32 0.43 17.47 -0.73
N ARG A 33 -0.04 18.43 0.09
CA ARG A 33 -1.38 19.08 0.07
C ARG A 33 -2.47 18.42 0.92
N GLY A 34 -2.16 17.43 1.75
CA GLY A 34 -3.07 16.93 2.78
C GLY A 34 -4.19 16.02 2.26
N GLN A 35 -4.01 15.43 1.07
CA GLN A 35 -4.96 14.45 0.55
C GLN A 35 -4.62 13.05 1.05
N GLU A 36 -5.57 12.43 1.76
CA GLU A 36 -5.53 11.03 2.16
C GLU A 36 -5.66 10.11 0.94
N VAL A 37 -4.68 9.22 0.74
CA VAL A 37 -4.77 8.17 -0.27
C VAL A 37 -4.54 6.80 0.33
N LEU A 38 -5.46 5.89 -0.01
CA LEU A 38 -5.37 4.47 0.30
C LEU A 38 -4.11 3.88 -0.33
N GLU A 39 -3.15 3.51 0.50
CA GLU A 39 -2.03 2.68 0.07
C GLU A 39 -2.54 1.28 -0.18
N SER A 40 -1.97 0.58 -1.17
CA SER A 40 -2.39 -0.79 -1.46
C SER A 40 -1.35 -1.79 -1.01
N ILE A 41 -1.57 -3.07 -1.29
CA ILE A 41 -0.55 -4.10 -1.06
C ILE A 41 0.68 -3.79 -1.90
N TYR A 42 1.84 -4.05 -1.32
CA TYR A 42 3.11 -4.04 -2.00
C TYR A 42 3.33 -5.39 -2.70
N VAL A 43 3.80 -5.33 -3.94
CA VAL A 43 4.16 -6.52 -4.72
C VAL A 43 5.60 -6.33 -5.20
N PRO A 44 6.57 -7.12 -4.70
CA PRO A 44 7.95 -7.01 -5.12
C PRO A 44 8.18 -7.62 -6.49
N ASN A 45 9.17 -7.11 -7.21
CA ASN A 45 9.77 -7.79 -8.34
C ASN A 45 10.60 -8.98 -7.84
N VAL A 46 10.12 -10.21 -8.07
CA VAL A 46 10.84 -11.44 -7.70
C VAL A 46 10.88 -12.36 -8.91
N LYS A 47 12.09 -12.80 -9.28
CA LYS A 47 12.30 -13.75 -10.37
C LYS A 47 11.82 -15.15 -10.00
N GLY A 48 11.35 -15.90 -10.98
CA GLY A 48 10.95 -17.30 -10.84
C GLY A 48 9.66 -17.53 -10.06
N ALA A 49 8.92 -16.47 -9.71
CA ALA A 49 7.67 -16.56 -8.97
C ALA A 49 6.51 -15.88 -9.71
N PRO A 50 6.11 -16.38 -10.90
CA PRO A 50 5.03 -15.79 -11.68
C PRO A 50 3.67 -16.00 -11.01
N PHE A 51 2.76 -15.05 -11.24
CA PHE A 51 1.35 -15.19 -10.90
C PHE A 51 0.45 -14.27 -11.73
N SER A 52 -0.84 -14.59 -11.75
CA SER A 52 -1.93 -13.69 -12.09
C SER A 52 -2.97 -13.78 -10.98
N LEU A 53 -3.39 -12.65 -10.42
CA LEU A 53 -4.38 -12.60 -9.35
C LEU A 53 -5.43 -11.52 -9.56
N GLN A 54 -6.57 -11.69 -8.89
CA GLN A 54 -7.55 -10.62 -8.65
C GLN A 54 -7.50 -10.19 -7.18
N LEU A 55 -7.33 -8.89 -6.96
CA LEU A 55 -7.30 -8.28 -5.64
C LEU A 55 -8.60 -7.49 -5.41
N ALA A 56 -9.42 -7.97 -4.48
CA ALA A 56 -10.55 -7.21 -3.96
C ALA A 56 -10.05 -6.22 -2.89
N THR A 57 -10.44 -4.95 -3.03
CA THR A 57 -10.21 -3.92 -2.03
C THR A 57 -11.54 -3.48 -1.44
N GLU A 58 -11.62 -3.44 -0.11
CA GLU A 58 -12.74 -2.88 0.63
C GLU A 58 -12.24 -1.87 1.65
N TRP A 59 -12.86 -0.70 1.72
CA TRP A 59 -12.55 0.33 2.71
C TRP A 59 -13.83 0.78 3.41
N THR A 60 -13.95 0.37 4.68
CA THR A 60 -15.10 0.62 5.55
C THR A 60 -14.75 1.72 6.53
N ARG A 61 -15.35 2.91 6.38
CA ARG A 61 -15.11 4.09 7.21
C ARG A 61 -16.28 4.31 8.18
N PRO A 62 -16.03 4.61 9.46
CA PRO A 62 -17.09 5.02 10.38
C PRO A 62 -17.63 6.41 10.02
N LEU A 63 -18.90 6.66 10.31
CA LEU A 63 -19.53 7.98 10.20
C LEU A 63 -19.68 8.61 11.59
N LEU A 64 -19.48 9.93 11.69
CA LEU A 64 -19.61 10.67 12.95
C LEU A 64 -21.01 10.55 13.58
N SER A 65 -22.05 10.43 12.76
CA SER A 65 -23.44 10.24 13.20
C SER A 65 -23.77 8.81 13.65
N GLY A 66 -22.78 7.91 13.67
CA GLY A 66 -22.98 6.47 13.78
C GLY A 66 -23.19 5.80 12.41
N GLY A 67 -22.90 4.50 12.36
CA GLY A 67 -22.92 3.70 11.12
C GLY A 67 -21.59 3.73 10.36
N THR A 68 -21.58 3.16 9.15
CA THR A 68 -20.39 3.01 8.31
C THR A 68 -20.68 3.30 6.84
N MET A 69 -19.67 3.79 6.12
CA MET A 69 -19.66 3.88 4.66
C MET A 69 -18.58 2.96 4.10
N THR A 70 -18.95 2.11 3.14
CA THR A 70 -18.01 1.14 2.54
C THR A 70 -17.82 1.43 1.06
N ALA A 71 -16.57 1.51 0.63
CA ALA A 71 -16.22 1.63 -0.78
C ALA A 71 -15.39 0.41 -1.23
N VAL A 72 -15.58 -0.03 -2.47
CA VAL A 72 -14.99 -1.26 -3.01
C VAL A 72 -14.41 -1.06 -4.41
N ASN A 73 -13.42 -1.88 -4.77
CA ASN A 73 -13.03 -2.16 -6.14
C ASN A 73 -12.49 -3.60 -6.24
N SER A 74 -12.20 -4.04 -7.46
CA SER A 74 -11.46 -5.27 -7.73
C SER A 74 -10.55 -5.02 -8.92
N ARG A 75 -9.30 -5.50 -8.87
CA ARG A 75 -8.33 -5.23 -9.93
C ARG A 75 -7.31 -6.36 -10.10
N PRO A 76 -6.81 -6.56 -11.33
CA PRO A 76 -5.81 -7.59 -11.58
C PRO A 76 -4.41 -7.11 -11.24
N ILE A 77 -3.59 -8.04 -10.77
CA ILE A 77 -2.14 -7.89 -10.64
C ILE A 77 -1.48 -9.13 -11.23
N LYS A 78 -0.41 -8.93 -11.98
CA LYS A 78 0.35 -10.02 -12.62
C LYS A 78 1.83 -9.80 -12.40
N ARG A 79 2.57 -10.89 -12.22
CA ARG A 79 4.02 -10.91 -12.25
C ARG A 79 4.47 -12.08 -13.11
N ASP A 80 5.47 -11.89 -13.97
CA ASP A 80 6.05 -12.99 -14.74
C ASP A 80 7.31 -13.58 -14.10
N SER A 81 7.90 -14.58 -14.76
CA SER A 81 9.10 -15.26 -14.30
C SER A 81 10.35 -14.36 -14.29
N GLU A 82 10.36 -13.28 -15.08
CA GLU A 82 11.44 -12.29 -15.11
C GLU A 82 11.31 -11.26 -13.97
N GLY A 83 10.18 -11.26 -13.25
CA GLY A 83 9.88 -10.33 -12.17
C GLY A 83 9.25 -9.02 -12.65
N ARG A 84 8.82 -8.92 -13.91
CA ARG A 84 8.05 -7.78 -14.42
C ARG A 84 6.66 -7.80 -13.81
N ILE A 85 6.13 -6.64 -13.45
CA ILE A 85 4.83 -6.51 -12.80
C ILE A 85 3.89 -5.70 -13.68
N TYR A 86 2.66 -6.16 -13.79
CA TYR A 86 1.53 -5.41 -14.34
C TYR A 86 0.49 -5.23 -13.25
N MET A 87 0.06 -4.01 -13.01
CA MET A 87 -1.04 -3.73 -12.09
C MET A 87 -1.97 -2.66 -12.64
N GLU A 88 -3.27 -2.84 -12.41
CA GLU A 88 -4.26 -1.82 -12.70
C GLU A 88 -4.61 -1.07 -11.41
N ARG A 89 -5.01 0.20 -11.55
CA ARG A 89 -5.63 1.01 -10.49
C ARG A 89 -7.08 1.26 -10.89
N TRP A 90 -7.99 1.03 -9.94
CA TRP A 90 -9.41 1.18 -10.14
C TRP A 90 -10.00 2.13 -9.10
N LEU A 91 -10.95 2.97 -9.50
CA LEU A 91 -11.62 3.90 -8.60
C LEU A 91 -12.52 3.13 -7.62
N LEU A 92 -12.46 3.47 -6.33
CA LEU A 92 -13.39 2.93 -5.34
C LEU A 92 -14.80 3.45 -5.60
N VAL A 93 -15.79 2.59 -5.44
CA VAL A 93 -17.22 2.93 -5.57
C VAL A 93 -18.02 2.46 -4.36
N PRO A 94 -19.14 3.11 -4.01
CA PRO A 94 -19.94 2.70 -2.85
C PRO A 94 -20.47 1.27 -2.98
N LYS A 95 -20.21 0.44 -1.97
CA LYS A 95 -20.67 -0.96 -1.90
C LYS A 95 -22.19 -1.02 -1.89
N GLY A 96 -22.77 -1.97 -2.63
CA GLY A 96 -24.23 -2.17 -2.69
C GLY A 96 -24.99 -1.18 -3.57
N THR A 97 -24.28 -0.33 -4.32
CA THR A 97 -24.90 0.55 -5.33
C THR A 97 -24.66 0.03 -6.75
N ASN A 98 -25.35 0.60 -7.73
CA ASN A 98 -25.13 0.31 -9.15
C ASN A 98 -23.93 1.06 -9.76
N ALA A 99 -23.15 1.77 -8.94
CA ALA A 99 -21.97 2.50 -9.40
C ALA A 99 -20.91 1.52 -9.91
N ARG A 100 -20.43 1.74 -11.14
CA ARG A 100 -19.40 0.91 -11.75
C ARG A 100 -18.02 1.48 -11.46
N SER A 101 -17.16 0.66 -10.86
CA SER A 101 -15.73 0.99 -10.73
C SER A 101 -15.10 1.11 -12.11
N GLN A 102 -14.18 2.07 -12.26
CA GLN A 102 -13.49 2.35 -13.52
C GLN A 102 -11.98 2.28 -13.31
N MET A 103 -11.28 1.66 -14.25
CA MET A 103 -9.82 1.69 -14.31
C MET A 103 -9.34 3.13 -14.54
N SER A 104 -8.41 3.59 -13.72
CA SER A 104 -7.82 4.94 -13.80
C SER A 104 -6.41 4.91 -14.39
N TYR A 105 -5.59 3.94 -13.98
CA TYR A 105 -4.21 3.80 -14.42
C TYR A 105 -3.82 2.33 -14.61
N ILE A 106 -2.84 2.13 -15.48
CA ILE A 106 -2.07 0.89 -15.60
C ILE A 106 -0.63 1.23 -15.22
N GLN A 107 -0.03 0.41 -14.37
CA GLN A 107 1.36 0.54 -13.96
C GLN A 107 2.09 -0.74 -14.38
N ILE A 108 3.16 -0.59 -15.15
CA ILE A 108 4.01 -1.69 -15.62
C ILE A 108 5.41 -1.41 -15.13
N ASP A 109 5.97 -2.38 -14.44
CA ASP A 109 7.30 -2.29 -13.89
C ASP A 109 8.19 -3.38 -14.45
N ASP A 110 9.28 -3.01 -15.11
CA ASP A 110 10.21 -3.93 -15.75
C ASP A 110 11.62 -3.75 -15.16
N PRO A 111 12.02 -4.61 -14.21
CA PRO A 111 13.35 -4.55 -13.60
C PRO A 111 14.47 -5.03 -14.55
N VAL A 112 14.14 -5.74 -15.64
CA VAL A 112 15.13 -6.24 -16.60
C VAL A 112 15.54 -5.13 -17.56
N ALA A 113 14.56 -4.40 -18.08
CA ALA A 113 14.80 -3.24 -18.94
C ALA A 113 15.03 -1.93 -18.15
N ASN A 114 14.94 -1.97 -16.82
CA ASN A 114 15.06 -0.83 -15.92
C ASN A 114 14.10 0.32 -16.29
N ILE A 115 12.85 -0.02 -16.62
CA ILE A 115 11.84 0.92 -17.08
C ILE A 115 10.53 0.71 -16.34
N TYR A 116 9.89 1.83 -16.02
CA TYR A 116 8.57 1.87 -15.43
C TYR A 116 7.64 2.66 -16.36
N TYR A 117 6.42 2.16 -16.55
CA TYR A 117 5.35 2.85 -17.29
C TYR A 117 4.18 3.13 -16.37
N GLU A 118 3.67 4.36 -16.44
CA GLU A 118 2.39 4.74 -15.85
C GLU A 118 1.46 5.25 -16.96
N CYS A 119 0.44 4.47 -17.26
CA CYS A 119 -0.49 4.69 -18.35
C CYS A 119 -1.83 5.17 -17.82
N ASN A 120 -2.25 6.37 -18.23
CA ASN A 120 -3.55 6.92 -17.87
C ASN A 120 -4.64 6.28 -18.76
N ALA A 121 -5.60 5.60 -18.13
CA ALA A 121 -6.64 4.86 -18.83
C ALA A 121 -7.64 5.74 -19.58
N ARG A 122 -7.74 7.04 -19.24
CA ARG A 122 -8.66 7.99 -19.89
C ARG A 122 -8.05 8.65 -21.11
N THR A 123 -6.78 9.05 -21.03
CA THR A 123 -6.09 9.77 -22.12
C THR A 123 -5.35 8.85 -23.08
N HIS A 124 -5.17 7.57 -22.71
CA HIS A 124 -4.33 6.61 -23.44
C HIS A 124 -2.90 7.12 -23.64
N VAL A 125 -2.35 7.79 -22.63
CA VAL A 125 -0.96 8.24 -22.60
C VAL A 125 -0.22 7.55 -21.48
N CYS A 126 0.89 6.90 -21.81
CA CYS A 126 1.84 6.33 -20.88
C CYS A 126 3.02 7.28 -20.69
N THR A 127 3.34 7.59 -19.44
CA THR A 127 4.63 8.19 -19.10
C THR A 127 5.62 7.07 -18.78
N SER A 128 6.80 7.11 -19.37
CA SER A 128 7.90 6.20 -19.02
C SER A 128 8.95 6.90 -18.16
N GLY A 129 9.59 6.14 -17.28
CA GLY A 129 10.69 6.59 -16.44
C GLY A 129 11.62 5.42 -16.09
N PRO A 130 12.73 5.66 -15.39
CA PRO A 130 13.53 4.58 -14.86
C PRO A 130 12.68 3.73 -13.90
N HIS A 131 12.91 2.42 -13.89
CA HIS A 131 12.47 1.59 -12.78
C HIS A 131 13.06 2.19 -11.50
N GLU A 132 12.19 2.51 -10.55
CA GLU A 132 12.60 2.82 -9.20
C GLU A 132 12.50 1.51 -8.42
N GLU A 133 13.65 0.97 -8.03
CA GLU A 133 13.67 -0.14 -7.07
C GLU A 133 12.85 0.32 -5.87
N ALA A 134 11.72 -0.35 -5.66
CA ALA A 134 10.89 0.00 -4.54
C ALA A 134 11.72 -0.19 -3.26
N PRO A 135 11.56 0.67 -2.24
CA PRO A 135 12.27 0.51 -0.98
C PRO A 135 12.17 -0.94 -0.52
N PRO A 136 13.25 -1.54 0.00
CA PRO A 136 13.21 -2.93 0.43
C PRO A 136 12.00 -3.13 1.33
N LEU A 137 11.24 -4.21 1.07
CA LEU A 137 10.18 -4.65 1.94
C LEU A 137 10.66 -4.57 3.39
N LYS A 138 9.79 -4.08 4.28
CA LYS A 138 9.91 -4.40 5.71
C LYS A 138 10.11 -5.92 5.78
N GLU A 139 11.10 -6.36 6.55
CA GLU A 139 11.47 -7.78 6.69
C GLU A 139 10.22 -8.68 6.71
N PRO A 140 10.26 -9.87 6.10
CA PRO A 140 9.09 -10.74 6.01
C PRO A 140 8.43 -10.87 7.40
N PRO A 141 7.09 -10.93 7.51
CA PRO A 141 6.40 -10.83 8.79
C PRO A 141 6.94 -11.77 9.88
N SER A 142 7.45 -12.94 9.50
CA SER A 142 8.16 -13.90 10.36
C SER A 142 9.33 -13.33 11.19
N MET A 143 9.97 -12.26 10.71
CA MET A 143 11.08 -11.60 11.38
C MET A 143 10.63 -10.49 12.33
N THR A 144 9.38 -10.06 12.22
CA THR A 144 8.83 -9.01 13.10
C THR A 144 8.79 -9.52 14.54
N LYS A 145 9.17 -8.64 15.47
CA LYS A 145 9.15 -8.92 16.92
C LYS A 145 8.24 -7.94 17.64
N SER A 146 7.63 -8.42 18.72
CA SER A 146 6.97 -7.57 19.70
C SER A 146 7.99 -6.63 20.36
N GLY A 147 7.58 -5.41 20.64
CA GLY A 147 8.46 -4.43 21.27
C GLY A 147 7.99 -2.99 21.17
N PRO A 148 8.71 -2.06 21.84
CA PRO A 148 8.42 -0.64 21.76
C PRO A 148 8.67 -0.11 20.34
N VAL A 149 7.75 0.72 19.87
CA VAL A 149 7.83 1.45 18.59
C VAL A 149 7.60 2.94 18.84
N SER A 150 7.84 3.78 17.83
CA SER A 150 7.66 5.24 17.93
C SER A 150 8.38 5.88 19.14
N GLY A 151 9.65 5.51 19.35
CA GLY A 151 10.46 5.99 20.47
C GLY A 151 9.93 5.58 21.86
N GLY A 152 9.22 4.45 21.95
CA GLY A 152 8.64 3.92 23.20
C GLY A 152 7.27 4.48 23.56
N ARG A 153 6.68 5.35 22.72
CA ARG A 153 5.34 5.93 22.93
C ARG A 153 4.21 5.01 22.43
N ALA A 154 4.57 3.91 21.78
CA ALA A 154 3.67 2.86 21.36
C ALA A 154 4.35 1.49 21.51
N TYR A 155 3.55 0.43 21.55
CA TYR A 155 4.03 -0.94 21.68
C TYR A 155 3.39 -1.80 20.59
N ARG A 156 4.21 -2.57 19.87
CA ARG A 156 3.76 -3.60 18.93
C ARG A 156 3.73 -4.94 19.63
N GLU A 157 2.60 -5.62 19.54
CA GLU A 157 2.47 -7.04 19.78
C GLU A 157 2.39 -7.74 18.43
N HIS A 158 3.29 -8.69 18.19
CA HIS A 158 3.35 -9.51 16.99
C HIS A 158 2.98 -10.96 17.34
N GLU A 159 1.96 -11.47 16.68
CA GLU A 159 1.42 -12.81 16.87
C GLU A 159 1.63 -13.64 15.59
N ASP A 160 2.21 -14.83 15.77
CA ASP A 160 2.26 -15.88 14.74
C ASP A 160 0.99 -16.74 14.85
N LEU A 161 0.15 -16.70 13.82
CA LEU A 161 -1.12 -17.44 13.76
C LEU A 161 -0.98 -18.81 13.07
N GLY A 162 0.20 -19.13 12.54
CA GLY A 162 0.51 -20.41 11.92
C GLY A 162 0.23 -20.50 10.42
N ALA A 163 0.35 -21.73 9.91
CA ALA A 163 0.17 -22.04 8.49
C ALA A 163 -1.30 -21.96 8.05
N ASP A 164 -1.53 -21.49 6.82
CA ASP A 164 -2.84 -21.36 6.21
C ASP A 164 -2.71 -21.47 4.67
N ALA A 165 -3.81 -21.33 3.93
CA ALA A 165 -3.82 -21.30 2.47
C ALA A 165 -4.79 -20.24 1.95
N VAL A 166 -4.37 -19.50 0.91
CA VAL A 166 -5.25 -18.58 0.16
C VAL A 166 -5.38 -19.11 -1.24
N LYS A 167 -6.59 -19.55 -1.62
CA LYS A 167 -6.89 -20.05 -2.96
C LYS A 167 -5.94 -21.16 -3.43
N GLY A 168 -5.58 -22.06 -2.50
CA GLY A 168 -4.66 -23.18 -2.74
C GLY A 168 -3.17 -22.81 -2.69
N VAL A 169 -2.82 -21.53 -2.56
CA VAL A 169 -1.43 -21.09 -2.36
C VAL A 169 -1.10 -21.13 -0.88
N PRO A 170 -0.03 -21.84 -0.46
CA PRO A 170 0.43 -21.84 0.92
C PRO A 170 0.79 -20.43 1.40
N VAL A 171 0.32 -20.10 2.61
CA VAL A 171 0.63 -18.85 3.29
C VAL A 171 0.89 -19.11 4.77
N HIS A 172 1.43 -18.11 5.44
CA HIS A 172 1.56 -18.07 6.88
C HIS A 172 0.85 -16.82 7.40
N ALA A 173 0.01 -16.99 8.41
CA ALA A 173 -0.81 -15.92 8.96
C ALA A 173 -0.13 -15.26 10.17
N TYR A 174 -0.20 -13.94 10.22
CA TYR A 174 0.35 -13.11 11.30
C TYR A 174 -0.63 -12.02 11.68
N ARG A 175 -0.54 -11.54 12.93
CA ARG A 175 -1.24 -10.36 13.39
C ARG A 175 -0.29 -9.43 14.12
N ASP A 176 -0.30 -8.16 13.73
CA ASP A 176 0.33 -7.08 14.49
C ASP A 176 -0.77 -6.27 15.18
N THR A 177 -0.61 -6.00 16.47
CA THR A 177 -1.42 -5.03 17.21
C THR A 177 -0.50 -3.93 17.73
N ILE A 178 -0.77 -2.68 17.37
CA ILE A 178 -0.02 -1.53 17.87
C ILE A 178 -0.89 -0.73 18.82
N THR A 179 -0.46 -0.66 20.08
CA THR A 179 -1.10 0.16 21.12
C THR A 179 -0.33 1.46 21.30
N VAL A 180 -1.03 2.57 21.10
CA VAL A 180 -0.51 3.93 21.18
C VAL A 180 -1.09 4.59 22.43
N GLN A 181 -0.22 5.02 23.35
CA GLN A 181 -0.65 5.61 24.62
C GLN A 181 -1.31 6.97 24.43
N ALA A 182 -2.14 7.39 25.39
CA ALA A 182 -2.68 8.74 25.42
C ALA A 182 -1.56 9.80 25.34
N GLY A 183 -1.79 10.87 24.57
CA GLY A 183 -0.85 11.95 24.31
C GLY A 183 0.31 11.58 23.38
N ALA A 184 0.48 10.32 23.00
CA ALA A 184 1.61 9.86 22.18
C ALA A 184 1.66 10.54 20.81
N MET A 185 0.49 10.70 20.17
CA MET A 185 0.32 11.28 18.84
C MET A 185 -0.77 12.38 18.83
N GLY A 186 -0.93 13.10 19.94
CA GLY A 186 -2.00 14.11 20.09
C GLY A 186 -3.40 13.53 20.35
N ASN A 187 -3.50 12.20 20.50
CA ASN A 187 -4.70 11.50 20.94
C ASN A 187 -4.96 11.74 22.44
N SER A 188 -6.21 11.95 22.85
CA SER A 188 -6.59 12.14 24.27
C SER A 188 -6.76 10.84 25.04
N GLN A 189 -6.91 9.72 24.33
CA GLN A 189 -7.10 8.39 24.89
C GLN A 189 -6.17 7.39 24.21
N THR A 190 -5.81 6.32 24.91
CA THR A 190 -5.08 5.20 24.31
C THR A 190 -5.87 4.63 23.14
N MET A 191 -5.18 4.34 22.05
CA MET A 191 -5.78 3.78 20.84
C MET A 191 -4.98 2.60 20.35
N SER A 192 -5.65 1.64 19.76
CA SER A 192 -5.02 0.51 19.10
C SER A 192 -5.40 0.48 17.63
N TYR A 193 -4.49 -0.01 16.81
CA TYR A 193 -4.79 -0.47 15.48
C TYR A 193 -4.16 -1.84 15.29
N TYR A 194 -4.75 -2.65 14.44
CA TYR A 194 -4.20 -3.97 14.13
C TYR A 194 -4.09 -4.18 12.63
N ARG A 195 -3.23 -5.14 12.28
CA ARG A 195 -2.95 -5.57 10.94
C ARG A 195 -2.92 -7.09 10.90
N GLU A 196 -3.75 -7.70 10.08
CA GLU A 196 -3.68 -9.13 9.78
C GLU A 196 -3.04 -9.32 8.41
N MET A 197 -2.08 -10.24 8.34
CA MET A 197 -1.30 -10.53 7.15
C MET A 197 -1.34 -12.03 6.86
N LYS A 198 -1.53 -12.39 5.59
CA LYS A 198 -1.30 -13.76 5.11
C LYS A 198 -0.21 -13.75 4.06
N TYR A 199 1.00 -14.08 4.48
CA TYR A 199 2.21 -13.97 3.67
C TYR A 199 2.48 -15.26 2.89
N SER A 200 2.69 -15.15 1.58
CA SER A 200 3.15 -16.28 0.78
C SER A 200 4.67 -16.20 0.60
N ALA A 201 5.41 -17.12 1.22
CA ALA A 201 6.86 -17.23 1.00
C ALA A 201 7.20 -17.58 -0.46
N GLN A 202 6.32 -18.34 -1.13
CA GLN A 202 6.48 -18.70 -2.54
C GLN A 202 6.44 -17.47 -3.46
N LEU A 203 5.57 -16.51 -3.16
CA LEU A 203 5.38 -15.32 -4.00
C LEU A 203 6.10 -14.08 -3.47
N GLY A 204 6.50 -14.08 -2.20
CA GLY A 204 7.27 -13.01 -1.56
C GLY A 204 6.43 -11.82 -1.08
N PHE A 205 5.10 -11.93 -0.98
CA PHE A 205 4.22 -10.84 -0.52
C PHE A 205 2.94 -11.35 0.17
N ASN A 206 2.17 -10.43 0.76
CA ASN A 206 0.91 -10.75 1.42
C ASN A 206 -0.24 -10.92 0.42
N LEU A 207 -0.88 -12.10 0.43
CA LEU A 207 -2.10 -12.37 -0.34
C LEU A 207 -3.36 -11.81 0.34
N VAL A 208 -3.27 -11.56 1.65
CA VAL A 208 -4.27 -10.84 2.43
C VAL A 208 -3.56 -9.82 3.31
N SER A 209 -4.02 -8.57 3.28
CA SER A 209 -3.69 -7.54 4.26
C SER A 209 -4.98 -6.86 4.73
N ILE A 210 -5.27 -6.96 6.01
CA ILE A 210 -6.41 -6.28 6.64
C ILE A 210 -5.84 -5.31 7.67
N VAL A 211 -6.20 -4.05 7.58
CA VAL A 211 -5.71 -2.98 8.46
C VAL A 211 -6.91 -2.28 9.06
N GLN A 212 -6.98 -2.19 10.38
CA GLN A 212 -8.01 -1.42 11.06
C GLN A 212 -7.39 -0.26 11.82
N LEU A 213 -7.69 0.96 11.38
CA LEU A 213 -7.21 2.20 11.97
C LEU A 213 -8.39 2.93 12.68
N PRO A 214 -8.21 3.45 13.91
CA PRO A 214 -9.27 4.15 14.64
C PRO A 214 -9.94 5.29 13.88
N SER A 215 -9.14 6.10 13.17
CA SER A 215 -9.63 7.30 12.46
C SER A 215 -10.08 7.02 11.02
N LEU A 216 -9.60 5.94 10.41
CA LEU A 216 -9.79 5.67 8.98
C LEU A 216 -10.62 4.41 8.72
N GLY A 217 -10.97 3.67 9.75
CA GLY A 217 -11.76 2.45 9.67
C GLY A 217 -10.94 1.25 9.19
N GLU A 218 -11.61 0.28 8.57
CA GLU A 218 -11.02 -0.98 8.14
C GLU A 218 -10.76 -0.99 6.64
N GLN A 219 -9.56 -1.42 6.25
CA GLN A 219 -9.13 -1.62 4.87
C GLN A 219 -8.82 -3.10 4.70
N ARG A 220 -9.40 -3.73 3.69
CA ARG A 220 -9.18 -5.15 3.37
C ARG A 220 -8.67 -5.25 1.95
N PHE A 221 -7.51 -5.87 1.79
CA PHE A 221 -6.95 -6.29 0.52
C PHE A 221 -6.92 -7.81 0.50
N VAL A 222 -7.77 -8.43 -0.30
CA VAL A 222 -7.97 -9.88 -0.28
C VAL A 222 -7.85 -10.42 -1.69
N THR A 223 -6.94 -11.36 -1.88
CA THR A 223 -6.83 -12.11 -3.13
C THR A 223 -8.04 -13.02 -3.31
N THR A 224 -8.85 -12.78 -4.33
CA THR A 224 -10.09 -13.54 -4.62
C THR A 224 -9.87 -14.65 -5.63
N GLU A 225 -8.88 -14.50 -6.51
CA GLU A 225 -8.47 -15.45 -7.53
C GLU A 225 -6.96 -15.39 -7.69
N ILE A 226 -6.30 -16.53 -7.92
CA ILE A 226 -4.86 -16.59 -8.19
C ILE A 226 -4.50 -17.82 -9.01
N THR A 227 -3.57 -17.65 -9.94
CA THR A 227 -2.88 -18.72 -10.66
C THR A 227 -1.39 -18.42 -10.65
N THR A 228 -0.53 -19.42 -10.45
CA THR A 228 0.94 -19.25 -10.45
C THR A 228 1.58 -19.64 -11.79
N SER A 229 0.81 -19.59 -12.87
CA SER A 229 1.28 -19.83 -14.24
C SER A 229 1.85 -18.56 -14.85
N GLU A 230 2.69 -18.72 -15.87
CA GLU A 230 3.27 -17.60 -16.61
C GLU A 230 2.17 -16.77 -17.30
N PRO A 231 2.07 -15.46 -17.01
CA PRO A 231 1.13 -14.58 -17.70
C PRO A 231 1.59 -14.31 -19.14
N GLU A 232 0.65 -13.94 -20.02
CA GLU A 232 0.99 -13.55 -21.39
C GLU A 232 1.92 -12.32 -21.42
N ALA A 233 2.99 -12.36 -22.22
CA ALA A 233 3.98 -11.29 -22.32
C ALA A 233 3.40 -9.92 -22.70
N LYS A 234 2.22 -9.89 -23.35
CA LYS A 234 1.53 -8.64 -23.72
C LYS A 234 1.16 -7.76 -22.53
N TRP A 235 1.01 -8.34 -21.34
CA TRP A 235 0.67 -7.58 -20.12
C TRP A 235 1.83 -6.70 -19.65
N PHE A 236 3.07 -7.04 -19.99
CA PHE A 236 4.26 -6.32 -19.51
C PHE A 236 4.77 -5.29 -20.53
N ARG A 237 3.87 -4.78 -21.37
CA ARG A 237 4.14 -3.74 -22.36
C ARG A 237 2.99 -2.72 -22.34
N PRO A 238 3.24 -1.45 -22.70
CA PRO A 238 2.17 -0.49 -22.89
C PRO A 238 1.06 -1.06 -23.76
N PRO A 239 -0.22 -0.93 -23.37
CA PRO A 239 -1.32 -1.49 -24.14
C PRO A 239 -1.41 -0.89 -25.55
N GLU A 240 -1.96 -1.65 -26.49
CA GLU A 240 -2.19 -1.17 -27.85
C GLU A 240 -3.07 0.09 -27.86
N GLY A 241 -2.72 1.06 -28.71
CA GLY A 241 -3.41 2.36 -28.79
C GLY A 241 -2.96 3.39 -27.76
N TYR A 242 -2.06 3.05 -26.84
CA TYR A 242 -1.45 4.02 -25.92
C TYR A 242 -0.24 4.69 -26.55
N SER A 243 -0.13 6.00 -26.37
CA SER A 243 1.05 6.79 -26.75
C SER A 243 2.03 6.84 -25.59
N VAL A 244 3.31 6.55 -25.83
CA VAL A 244 4.35 6.59 -24.78
C VAL A 244 5.13 7.90 -24.86
N VAL A 245 5.28 8.59 -23.73
CA VAL A 245 6.09 9.81 -23.58
C VAL A 245 7.10 9.62 -22.45
N GLU A 246 8.34 10.05 -22.66
CA GLU A 246 9.34 10.00 -21.58
C GLU A 246 9.10 11.11 -20.56
N LYS A 247 9.12 10.75 -19.28
CA LYS A 247 9.12 11.71 -18.17
C LYS A 247 10.49 12.38 -18.16
N LYS A 248 10.56 13.62 -18.65
CA LYS A 248 11.77 14.45 -18.51
C LYS A 248 12.07 14.60 -17.01
N ARG A 249 13.29 14.22 -16.58
CA ARG A 249 13.81 14.53 -15.25
C ARG A 249 13.66 16.05 -15.02
N GLN A 250 12.90 16.43 -14.00
CA GLN A 250 12.95 17.78 -13.43
C GLN A 250 14.07 17.85 -12.40
#